data_AF-A0A523HIE5-F1
#
_entry.id   AF-A0A523HIE5-F1
#
_cell.length_a   1.000
_cell.length_b   1.000
_cell.length_c   1.000
_cell.angle_alpha   90.00
_cell.angle_beta   90.00
_cell.angle_gamma   90.00
#
_symmetry.space_group_name_H-M   'P 1'
#
loop_
_entity.id
_entity.type
_entity.pdbx_description
1 polymer ?
#
loop_
_entity_poly.entity_id
_entity_poly.type
_entity_poly.pdbx_seq_one_letter_code
_entity_poly.pdbx_strand_id
1 'polypeptide(L)'
;MDFLNKFSGIAHWLPRASLAATFLYHGVTKFAGAEMMAQMMGVPVVAVYLLVLMEVGGALLILWGGFGPDWATRVSGLLFSVVMLGAIVMVHGKNGWNSINMGPDMPGQGMEFQVLILATALYFAFKGNSANAAA
;
A
#
# COMPACT_ATOMS: atom_id res chain seq x y z
N MET A 1 5.66 19.99 23.23
CA MET A 1 5.06 19.66 21.93
C MET A 1 5.60 20.54 20.81
N ASP A 2 5.93 21.80 21.09
CA ASP A 2 6.44 22.79 20.13
C ASP A 2 7.65 22.31 19.30
N PHE A 3 8.54 21.52 19.90
CA PHE A 3 9.67 20.93 19.18
C PHE A 3 9.23 19.97 18.06
N LEU A 4 8.24 19.10 18.31
CA LEU A 4 7.74 18.14 17.33
C LEU A 4 6.94 18.84 16.21
N ASN A 5 6.19 19.88 16.55
CA ASN A 5 5.42 20.66 15.57
C ASN A 5 6.31 21.33 14.50
N LYS A 6 7.59 21.60 14.81
CA LYS A 6 8.56 22.08 13.81
C LYS A 6 8.72 21.13 12.62
N PHE A 7 8.42 19.84 12.80
CA PHE A 7 8.56 18.81 11.77
C PHE A 7 7.23 18.36 11.17
N SER A 8 6.08 18.85 11.65
CA SER A 8 4.77 18.35 11.20
C SER A 8 4.54 18.54 9.70
N GLY A 9 5.07 19.64 9.13
CA GLY A 9 4.98 19.92 7.69
C GLY A 9 5.76 18.96 6.79
N ILE A 10 6.67 18.14 7.35
CA ILE A 10 7.42 17.11 6.60
C ILE A 10 7.09 15.69 7.07
N ALA A 11 6.42 15.53 8.22
CA ALA A 11 6.14 14.23 8.83
C ALA A 11 5.32 13.31 7.92
N HIS A 12 4.53 13.87 7.00
CA HIS A 12 3.77 13.12 5.99
C HIS A 12 4.66 12.22 5.11
N TRP A 13 5.96 12.51 4.98
CA TRP A 13 6.88 11.67 4.23
C TRP A 13 7.11 10.30 4.86
N LEU A 14 6.97 10.17 6.18
CA LEU A 14 7.15 8.89 6.87
C LEU A 14 6.19 7.81 6.33
N PRO A 15 4.86 7.99 6.36
CA PRO A 15 3.95 7.00 5.79
C PRO A 15 4.03 6.92 4.25
N ARG A 16 4.32 8.02 3.53
CA ARG A 16 4.45 7.98 2.06
C ARG A 16 5.63 7.11 1.61
N ALA A 17 6.80 7.32 2.21
CA ALA A 17 8.00 6.56 1.88
C ALA A 17 7.85 5.08 2.23
N SER A 18 7.24 4.78 3.39
CA SER A 18 6.95 3.41 3.81
C SER A 18 5.98 2.70 2.84
N LEU A 19 4.86 3.36 2.49
CA LEU A 19 3.91 2.83 1.50
C LEU A 19 4.58 2.62 0.13
N ALA A 20 5.32 3.61 -0.36
CA ALA A 20 5.99 3.52 -1.65
C ALA A 20 7.00 2.37 -1.68
N ALA A 21 7.85 2.24 -0.65
CA ALA A 21 8.82 1.17 -0.56
C ALA A 21 8.14 -0.21 -0.55
N THR A 22 7.07 -0.36 0.24
CA THR A 22 6.28 -1.58 0.33
C THR A 22 5.72 -1.97 -1.04
N PHE A 23 4.99 -1.07 -1.70
CA PHE A 23 4.34 -1.37 -2.97
C PHE A 23 5.33 -1.47 -4.15
N LEU A 24 6.46 -0.75 -4.14
CA LEU A 24 7.52 -0.96 -5.13
C LEU A 24 8.14 -2.34 -4.99
N TYR A 25 8.49 -2.75 -3.78
CA TYR A 25 9.07 -4.07 -3.55
C TYR A 25 8.10 -5.18 -3.97
N HIS A 26 6.83 -5.08 -3.54
CA HIS A 26 5.82 -6.07 -3.88
C HIS A 26 5.40 -6.05 -5.36
N GLY A 27 5.40 -4.89 -6.01
CA GLY A 27 5.00 -4.76 -7.42
C GLY A 27 6.11 -5.17 -8.38
N VAL A 28 7.32 -4.63 -8.21
CA VAL A 28 8.45 -4.86 -9.13
C VAL A 28 8.82 -6.35 -9.19
N THR A 29 8.80 -7.03 -8.05
CA THR A 29 9.14 -8.46 -7.96
C THR A 29 8.12 -9.37 -8.66
N LYS A 30 6.88 -8.90 -8.90
CA LYS A 30 5.84 -9.67 -9.57
C LYS A 30 5.93 -9.66 -11.10
N PHE A 31 6.67 -8.72 -11.71
CA PHE A 31 6.83 -8.70 -13.17
C PHE A 31 7.44 -10.00 -13.71
N ALA A 32 8.51 -10.49 -13.09
CA ALA A 32 9.20 -11.70 -13.52
C ALA A 32 8.38 -12.98 -13.28
N GLY A 33 7.44 -12.96 -12.32
CA GLY A 33 6.63 -14.11 -11.91
C GLY A 33 5.16 -14.04 -12.31
N ALA A 34 4.78 -13.12 -13.22
CA ALA A 34 3.38 -12.80 -13.47
C ALA A 34 2.56 -14.00 -13.95
N GLU A 35 3.11 -14.82 -14.87
CA GLU A 35 2.44 -16.02 -15.38
C GLU A 35 2.22 -17.07 -14.30
N MET A 36 3.25 -17.34 -13.49
CA MET A 36 3.16 -18.28 -12.37
C MET A 36 2.14 -17.80 -11.32
N MET A 37 2.15 -16.51 -11.00
CA MET A 37 1.19 -15.92 -10.06
C MET A 37 -0.25 -16.02 -10.59
N ALA A 38 -0.45 -15.76 -11.88
CA ALA A 38 -1.76 -15.88 -12.53
C ALA A 38 -2.31 -17.31 -12.44
N GLN A 39 -1.46 -18.31 -12.69
CA GLN A 39 -1.82 -19.72 -12.54
C GLN A 39 -2.15 -20.08 -11.09
N MET A 40 -1.32 -19.66 -10.12
CA MET A 40 -1.57 -19.92 -8.69
C MET A 40 -2.86 -19.26 -8.18
N MET A 41 -3.20 -18.07 -8.68
CA MET A 41 -4.41 -17.35 -8.30
C MET A 41 -5.64 -17.76 -9.11
N GLY A 42 -5.48 -18.53 -10.19
CA GLY A 42 -6.58 -18.88 -11.10
C GLY A 42 -7.18 -17.68 -11.84
N VAL A 43 -6.37 -16.65 -12.12
CA VAL A 43 -6.80 -15.42 -12.80
C VAL A 43 -6.06 -15.24 -14.14
N PRO A 44 -6.60 -14.45 -15.09
CA PRO A 44 -5.86 -14.10 -16.30
C PRO A 44 -4.57 -13.33 -15.97
N VAL A 45 -3.47 -13.60 -16.71
CA VAL A 45 -2.18 -12.90 -16.51
C VAL A 45 -2.30 -11.37 -16.63
N VAL A 46 -3.22 -10.89 -17.46
CA VAL A 46 -3.53 -9.47 -17.59
C VAL A 46 -3.97 -8.85 -16.25
N ALA A 47 -4.73 -9.58 -15.42
CA ALA A 47 -5.14 -9.11 -14.10
C ALA A 47 -3.93 -8.93 -13.16
N VAL A 48 -2.93 -9.80 -13.27
CA VAL A 48 -1.67 -9.68 -12.51
C VAL A 48 -0.87 -8.46 -12.98
N TYR A 49 -0.76 -8.23 -14.28
CA TYR A 49 -0.09 -7.03 -14.79
C TYR A 49 -0.82 -5.74 -14.37
N LEU A 50 -2.15 -5.73 -14.39
CA LEU A 50 -2.93 -4.60 -13.89
C LEU A 50 -2.66 -4.35 -12.39
N LEU A 51 -2.66 -5.40 -11.58
CA LEU A 51 -2.28 -5.32 -10.16
C LEU A 51 -0.90 -4.69 -10.00
N VAL A 52 0.10 -5.18 -10.73
CA VAL A 52 1.47 -4.66 -10.67
C VAL A 52 1.55 -3.18 -11.08
N LEU A 53 0.83 -2.79 -12.14
CA LEU A 53 0.76 -1.39 -12.57
C LEU A 53 0.11 -0.50 -11.49
N MET A 54 -0.91 -0.99 -10.79
CA MET A 54 -1.52 -0.26 -9.67
C MET A 54 -0.56 -0.12 -8.49
N GLU A 55 0.19 -1.16 -8.14
CA GLU A 55 1.17 -1.14 -7.05
C GLU A 55 2.33 -0.18 -7.35
N VAL A 56 2.98 -0.35 -8.51
CA VAL A 56 4.13 0.49 -8.90
C VAL A 56 3.67 1.91 -9.22
N GLY A 57 2.61 2.07 -10.01
CA GLY A 57 2.06 3.38 -10.36
C GLY A 57 1.58 4.14 -9.13
N GLY A 58 0.86 3.48 -8.22
CA GLY A 58 0.46 4.05 -6.93
C GLY A 58 1.67 4.51 -6.11
N ALA A 59 2.75 3.74 -6.07
CA ALA A 59 3.96 4.11 -5.34
C ALA A 59 4.69 5.31 -5.93
N LEU A 60 4.77 5.42 -7.26
CA LEU A 60 5.35 6.60 -7.90
C LEU A 60 4.46 7.83 -7.66
N LEU A 61 3.13 7.67 -7.74
CA LEU A 61 2.17 8.74 -7.50
C LEU A 61 2.18 9.24 -6.05
N ILE A 62 2.35 8.37 -5.04
CA ILE A 62 2.37 8.83 -3.64
C ILE A 62 3.62 9.68 -3.33
N LEU A 63 4.74 9.34 -3.97
CA LEU A 63 5.99 10.10 -3.84
C LEU A 63 5.86 11.43 -4.58
N TRP A 64 5.43 11.40 -5.84
CA TRP A 64 5.25 12.63 -6.62
C TRP A 64 4.22 13.56 -5.98
N GLY A 65 3.08 13.04 -5.53
CA GLY A 65 2.05 13.82 -4.84
C GLY A 65 2.53 14.44 -3.52
N GLY A 66 3.59 13.91 -2.91
CA GLY A 66 4.19 14.43 -1.68
C GLY A 66 4.72 15.85 -1.82
N PHE A 67 5.27 16.21 -2.98
CA PHE A 67 5.73 17.56 -3.31
C PHE A 67 4.97 18.19 -4.49
N GLY A 68 4.12 17.41 -5.16
CA GLY A 68 3.41 17.79 -6.37
C GLY A 68 1.90 17.96 -6.15
N PRO A 69 1.06 17.58 -7.12
CA PRO A 69 -0.35 17.88 -7.09
C PRO A 69 -1.15 16.98 -6.14
N ASP A 70 -2.21 17.54 -5.54
CA ASP A 70 -3.09 16.86 -4.58
C ASP A 70 -3.74 15.58 -5.16
N TRP A 71 -4.15 15.64 -6.43
CA TRP A 71 -4.80 14.51 -7.09
C TRP A 71 -3.90 13.27 -7.14
N ALA A 72 -2.58 13.42 -7.26
CA ALA A 72 -1.65 12.29 -7.34
C ALA A 72 -1.63 11.51 -6.02
N THR A 73 -1.64 12.23 -4.89
CA THR A 73 -1.77 11.64 -3.55
C THR A 73 -3.07 10.87 -3.40
N ARG A 74 -4.20 11.45 -3.85
CA ARG A 74 -5.52 10.83 -3.72
C ARG A 74 -5.66 9.58 -4.58
N VAL A 75 -5.26 9.68 -5.86
CA VAL A 75 -5.30 8.55 -6.79
C VAL A 75 -4.43 7.42 -6.27
N SER A 76 -3.22 7.71 -5.79
CA SER A 76 -2.37 6.69 -5.17
C SER A 76 -3.07 6.00 -3.99
N GLY A 77 -3.65 6.77 -3.06
CA GLY A 77 -4.39 6.22 -1.93
C GLY A 77 -5.54 5.30 -2.36
N LEU A 78 -6.28 5.66 -3.42
CA LEU A 78 -7.34 4.82 -3.97
C LEU A 78 -6.80 3.53 -4.60
N LEU A 79 -5.72 3.61 -5.40
CA LEU A 79 -5.10 2.43 -6.01
C LEU A 79 -4.64 1.44 -4.94
N PHE A 80 -3.91 1.92 -3.93
CA PHE A 80 -3.47 1.09 -2.80
C PHE A 80 -4.64 0.52 -2.01
N SER A 81 -5.72 1.28 -1.84
CA SER A 81 -6.91 0.79 -1.14
C SER A 81 -7.55 -0.38 -1.88
N VAL A 82 -7.70 -0.28 -3.21
CA VAL A 82 -8.24 -1.38 -4.04
C VAL A 82 -7.34 -2.61 -3.96
N VAL A 83 -6.02 -2.43 -4.07
CA VAL A 83 -5.06 -3.54 -3.96
C VAL A 83 -5.15 -4.21 -2.59
N MET A 84 -5.19 -3.43 -1.50
CA MET A 84 -5.29 -3.98 -0.15
C MET A 84 -6.61 -4.69 0.10
N LEU A 85 -7.74 -4.16 -0.37
CA LEU A 85 -9.03 -4.85 -0.27
C LEU A 85 -8.98 -6.22 -0.96
N GLY A 86 -8.40 -6.28 -2.17
CA GLY A 86 -8.17 -7.55 -2.87
C GLY A 86 -7.28 -8.51 -2.08
N ALA A 87 -6.14 -8.05 -1.59
CA ALA A 87 -5.19 -8.86 -0.82
C ALA A 87 -5.81 -9.38 0.50
N ILE A 88 -6.56 -8.55 1.21
CA ILE A 88 -7.25 -8.93 2.45
C ILE A 88 -8.27 -10.03 2.13
N VAL A 89 -9.14 -9.84 1.16
CA VAL A 89 -10.20 -10.81 0.86
C VAL A 89 -9.64 -12.13 0.33
N MET A 90 -8.67 -12.06 -0.58
CA MET A 90 -8.18 -13.25 -1.29
C MET A 90 -7.10 -14.03 -0.54
N VAL A 91 -6.27 -13.35 0.26
CA VAL A 91 -5.05 -13.94 0.83
C VAL A 91 -5.07 -13.97 2.35
N HIS A 92 -5.31 -12.82 2.99
CA HIS A 92 -5.02 -12.66 4.42
C HIS A 92 -6.22 -12.92 5.33
N GLY A 93 -7.44 -12.58 4.91
CA GLY A 93 -8.62 -12.62 5.76
C GLY A 93 -8.96 -14.02 6.27
N LYS A 94 -8.73 -15.05 5.45
CA LYS A 94 -8.90 -16.46 5.85
C LYS A 94 -7.97 -16.91 6.98
N ASN A 95 -6.87 -16.18 7.20
CA ASN A 95 -5.88 -16.49 8.23
C ASN A 95 -6.15 -15.73 9.54
N GLY A 96 -7.23 -14.94 9.61
CA GLY A 96 -7.59 -14.14 10.77
C GLY A 96 -6.72 -12.87 10.94
N TRP A 97 -6.73 -12.29 12.13
CA TRP A 97 -6.08 -11.01 12.41
C TRP A 97 -4.54 -11.11 12.53
N ASN A 98 -4.04 -12.12 13.25
CA ASN A 98 -2.65 -12.18 13.71
C ASN A 98 -1.62 -12.32 12.57
N SER A 99 -0.72 -11.34 12.45
CA SER A 99 0.42 -11.37 11.50
C SER A 99 1.79 -11.61 12.17
N ILE A 100 1.82 -11.96 13.46
CA ILE A 100 3.05 -11.99 14.29
C ILE A 100 3.47 -13.42 14.64
N ASN A 101 2.52 -14.33 14.80
CA ASN A 101 2.83 -15.73 15.05
C ASN A 101 3.42 -16.33 13.77
N MET A 102 4.72 -16.60 13.81
CA MET A 102 5.50 -17.30 12.78
C MET A 102 5.83 -18.72 13.27
N GLY A 103 4.78 -19.50 13.52
CA GLY A 103 4.92 -20.93 13.83
C GLY A 103 5.07 -21.77 12.55
N PRO A 104 5.49 -23.05 12.66
CA PRO A 104 5.65 -23.94 11.51
C PRO A 104 4.39 -24.03 10.62
N ASP A 105 3.22 -23.94 11.23
CA ASP A 105 1.91 -24.08 10.56
C ASP A 105 1.18 -22.74 10.33
N MET A 106 1.75 -21.64 10.82
CA MET A 106 1.16 -20.29 10.77
C MET A 106 2.26 -19.27 10.47
N PRO A 107 2.53 -18.95 9.20
CA PRO A 107 3.67 -18.11 8.80
C PRO A 107 3.42 -16.58 8.94
N GLY A 108 2.65 -16.13 9.94
CA GLY A 108 2.38 -14.70 10.15
C GLY A 108 1.57 -14.04 9.03
N GLN A 109 0.63 -14.77 8.41
CA GLN A 109 -0.13 -14.32 7.23
C GLN A 109 -1.50 -13.71 7.54
N GLY A 110 -1.78 -13.32 8.78
CA GLY A 110 -3.01 -12.59 9.12
C GLY A 110 -3.08 -11.21 8.45
N MET A 111 -4.19 -10.52 8.66
CA MET A 111 -4.53 -9.27 7.96
C MET A 111 -4.17 -7.97 8.71
N GLU A 112 -3.56 -8.03 9.90
CA GLU A 112 -3.25 -6.86 10.73
C GLU A 112 -2.48 -5.78 9.96
N PHE A 113 -1.38 -6.14 9.29
CA PHE A 113 -0.59 -5.18 8.51
C PHE A 113 -1.35 -4.65 7.28
N GLN A 114 -2.08 -5.51 6.58
CA GLN A 114 -2.84 -5.12 5.39
C GLN A 114 -3.95 -4.13 5.74
N VAL A 115 -4.59 -4.30 6.90
CA VAL A 115 -5.59 -3.37 7.41
C VAL A 115 -4.96 -2.02 7.78
N LEU A 116 -3.77 -2.02 8.39
CA LEU A 116 -3.03 -0.77 8.66
C LEU A 116 -2.64 -0.05 7.36
N ILE A 117 -2.15 -0.79 6.36
CA ILE A 117 -1.81 -0.24 5.04
C ILE A 117 -3.06 0.33 4.38
N LEU A 118 -4.19 -0.40 4.40
CA LEU A 118 -5.47 0.07 3.88
C LEU A 118 -5.93 1.37 4.56
N ALA A 119 -5.89 1.42 5.89
CA ALA A 119 -6.26 2.62 6.65
C ALA A 119 -5.38 3.83 6.29
N THR A 120 -4.08 3.62 6.12
CA THR A 120 -3.13 4.67 5.72
C THR A 120 -3.36 5.12 4.28
N ALA A 121 -3.65 4.19 3.37
CA ALA A 121 -3.98 4.48 1.99
C ALA A 121 -5.29 5.29 1.88
N LEU A 122 -6.33 4.90 2.63
CA LEU A 122 -7.59 5.62 2.72
C LEU A 122 -7.40 7.02 3.33
N TYR A 123 -6.55 7.16 4.35
CA TYR A 123 -6.18 8.46 4.89
C TYR A 123 -5.66 9.39 3.79
N PHE A 124 -4.72 8.94 2.95
CA PHE A 124 -4.24 9.74 1.82
C PHE A 124 -5.29 9.96 0.73
N ALA A 125 -6.15 8.98 0.44
CA ALA A 125 -7.26 9.12 -0.50
C ALA A 125 -8.22 10.24 -0.09
N PHE A 126 -8.59 10.30 1.18
CA PHE A 126 -9.54 11.29 1.70
C PHE A 126 -8.89 12.63 2.06
N LYS A 127 -7.70 12.63 2.65
CA LYS A 127 -7.03 13.85 3.11
C LYS A 127 -6.28 14.57 1.98
N GLY A 128 -5.72 13.82 1.02
CA GLY A 128 -4.84 14.40 0.00
C GLY A 128 -3.63 15.10 0.61
N ASN A 129 -3.19 16.19 0.00
CA ASN A 129 -2.04 17.00 0.42
C ASN A 129 -2.32 17.91 1.62
N SER A 130 -3.56 17.98 2.10
CA SER A 130 -3.84 18.57 3.42
C SER A 130 -3.15 17.81 4.56
N ALA A 131 -2.64 16.59 4.31
CA ALA A 131 -1.76 15.86 5.21
C ALA A 131 -0.36 16.48 5.34
N ASN A 132 0.03 17.35 4.39
CA ASN A 132 1.33 18.01 4.38
C ASN A 132 1.33 19.31 5.20
N ALA A 133 0.17 19.75 5.70
CA ALA A 133 0.04 20.98 6.47
C ALA A 133 0.79 20.89 7.80
N ALA A 134 1.52 21.94 8.15
CA ALA A 134 2.07 22.09 9.48
C ALA A 134 0.94 22.39 10.49
N ALA A 135 1.13 21.93 11.74
CA ALA A 135 0.22 22.13 12.86
C ALA A 135 0.46 23.48 13.56
#